data_AF-A0A834HN83-F1
#
_entry.id   AF-A0A834HN83-F1
#
_cell.length_a   1.000
_cell.length_b   1.000
_cell.length_c   1.000
_cell.angle_alpha   90.00
_cell.angle_beta   90.00
_cell.angle_gamma   90.00
#
_symmetry.space_group_name_H-M   'P 1'
#
loop_
_entity.id
_entity.type
_entity.pdbx_description
1 polymer ?
#
loop_
_entity_poly.entity_id
_entity_poly.type
_entity_poly.pdbx_seq_one_letter_code
_entity_poly.pdbx_strand_id
1 'polypeptide(L)'
;GVFNERHHFSIDEELEYPRDCSDPGRIIIINQEDFEDKSQNRKGSTRDVNEFAMCFQRLGYNIQDSDIYSNLTIGGVKETLNNGNTQTKR
;
A
#
# COMPACT_ATOMS: atom_id res chain seq x y z
N GLY A 1 -5.46 12.72 16.27
CA GLY A 1 -4.28 12.80 17.15
C GLY A 1 -3.08 12.47 16.29
N VAL A 2 -2.01 13.27 16.38
CA VAL A 2 -0.78 13.00 15.63
C VAL A 2 -0.09 11.79 16.27
N PHE A 3 0.19 10.76 15.49
CA PHE A 3 0.95 9.61 15.95
C PHE A 3 2.39 10.07 16.24
N ASN A 4 2.86 9.84 17.47
CA ASN A 4 4.26 10.01 17.84
C ASN A 4 4.81 8.61 18.13
N GLU A 5 5.68 8.12 17.26
CA GLU A 5 6.37 6.85 17.47
C GLU A 5 7.22 6.92 18.75
N ARG A 6 7.30 5.80 19.48
CA ARG A 6 8.23 5.70 20.62
C ARG A 6 9.65 5.68 20.06
N HIS A 7 10.52 6.50 20.62
CA HIS A 7 11.94 6.56 20.27
C HIS A 7 12.51 5.13 20.28
N HIS A 8 12.82 4.59 19.09
CA HIS A 8 13.53 3.33 18.98
C HIS A 8 14.92 3.53 19.60
N PHE A 9 15.31 2.65 20.51
CA PHE A 9 16.73 2.54 20.87
C PHE A 9 17.42 1.97 19.63
N SER A 10 18.45 2.65 19.15
CA SER A 10 19.29 2.24 18.03
C SER A 10 19.98 0.92 18.35
N ILE A 11 19.30 -0.21 18.07
CA ILE A 11 19.93 -1.52 18.05
C ILE A 11 20.49 -1.67 16.64
N ASP A 12 21.76 -1.31 16.48
CA ASP A 12 22.58 -1.37 15.26
C ASP A 12 21.95 -0.75 14.00
N GLU A 13 22.32 0.50 13.70
CA GLU A 13 22.09 1.15 12.40
C GLU A 13 22.66 0.35 11.22
N GLU A 14 23.58 -0.61 11.46
CA GLU A 14 24.12 -1.53 10.45
C GLU A 14 23.19 -2.71 10.12
N LEU A 15 22.21 -3.02 10.98
CA LEU A 15 21.29 -4.15 10.81
C LEU A 15 19.88 -3.71 10.33
N GLU A 16 19.55 -2.43 10.42
CA GLU A 16 18.24 -1.89 10.03
C GLU A 16 18.29 -1.12 8.70
N TYR A 17 17.24 -1.27 7.89
CA TYR A 17 17.06 -0.39 6.73
C TYR A 17 16.76 1.04 7.21
N PRO A 18 17.34 2.07 6.57
CA PRO A 18 16.98 3.45 6.85
C PRO A 18 15.50 3.65 6.55
N ARG A 19 14.76 4.17 7.53
CA ARG A 19 13.34 4.47 7.44
C ARG A 19 13.14 5.94 7.77
N ASP A 20 12.33 6.61 6.96
CA ASP A 20 11.80 7.92 7.33
C ASP A 20 10.56 7.68 8.19
N CYS A 21 10.69 7.85 9.51
CA CYS A 21 9.59 7.66 10.45
C CYS A 21 8.39 8.59 10.18
N SER A 22 8.58 9.69 9.43
CA SER A 22 7.52 10.63 9.09
C SER A 22 6.81 10.29 7.78
N ASP A 23 7.44 9.50 6.90
CA ASP A 23 6.88 8.99 5.66
C ASP A 23 7.42 7.57 5.38
N PRO A 24 6.75 6.51 5.88
CA PRO A 24 7.22 5.13 5.71
C PRO A 24 7.15 4.65 4.25
N GLY A 25 6.67 5.49 3.34
CA GLY A 25 6.56 5.23 1.91
C GLY A 25 5.11 5.09 1.45
N ARG A 26 4.95 4.84 0.14
CA ARG A 26 3.65 4.72 -0.50
C ARG A 26 3.22 3.26 -0.62
N ILE A 27 1.97 2.97 -0.27
CA ILE A 27 1.31 1.69 -0.54
C ILE A 27 0.31 1.87 -1.66
N ILE A 28 0.34 0.97 -2.63
CA ILE A 28 -0.65 0.87 -3.70
C ILE A 28 -1.35 -0.48 -3.57
N ILE A 29 -2.68 -0.50 -3.55
CA ILE A 29 -3.48 -1.72 -3.48
C ILE A 29 -4.17 -1.94 -4.82
N ILE A 30 -3.90 -3.08 -5.46
CA ILE A 30 -4.59 -3.50 -6.68
C ILE A 30 -5.45 -4.72 -6.34
N ASN A 31 -6.76 -4.53 -6.23
CA ASN A 31 -7.72 -5.58 -5.95
C ASN A 31 -8.38 -6.10 -7.24
N GLN A 32 -8.04 -7.31 -7.65
CA GLN A 32 -8.75 -8.04 -8.70
C GLN A 32 -9.81 -8.93 -8.04
N GLU A 33 -11.07 -8.54 -8.16
CA GLU A 33 -12.24 -9.24 -7.61
C GLU A 33 -13.07 -9.90 -8.72
N ASP A 34 -13.24 -9.22 -9.85
CA ASP A 34 -14.04 -9.68 -10.97
C ASP A 34 -13.17 -10.08 -12.17
N PHE A 35 -13.45 -11.26 -12.71
CA PHE A 35 -12.78 -11.81 -13.89
C PHE A 35 -13.81 -12.13 -14.98
N GLU A 36 -13.35 -12.21 -16.23
CA GLU A 36 -14.21 -12.65 -17.35
C GLU A 36 -14.78 -14.05 -17.10
N ASP A 37 -13.93 -14.96 -16.62
CA ASP A 37 -14.38 -16.23 -16.05
C ASP A 37 -14.88 -16.02 -14.61
N LYS A 38 -16.20 -15.96 -14.47
CA LYS A 38 -16.88 -15.76 -13.18
C LYS A 38 -16.54 -16.81 -12.12
N SER A 39 -16.04 -18.00 -12.51
CA SER A 39 -15.61 -19.02 -11.55
C SER A 39 -14.36 -18.59 -10.78
N GLN A 40 -13.60 -17.62 -11.31
CA GLN A 40 -12.39 -17.06 -10.70
C GLN A 40 -12.68 -15.82 -9.84
N ASN A 41 -13.93 -15.36 -9.75
CA ASN A 41 -14.25 -14.16 -8.96
C ASN A 41 -13.88 -14.36 -7.49
N ARG A 42 -13.18 -13.38 -6.94
CA ARG A 42 -12.64 -13.39 -5.58
C ARG A 42 -13.58 -12.66 -4.62
N LYS A 43 -14.83 -13.13 -4.55
CA LYS A 43 -15.89 -12.49 -3.77
C LYS A 43 -15.43 -12.20 -2.34
N GLY A 44 -15.57 -10.93 -1.94
CA GLY A 44 -15.21 -10.49 -0.60
C GLY A 44 -13.77 -10.01 -0.47
N SER A 45 -12.96 -10.00 -1.54
CA SER A 45 -11.61 -9.43 -1.50
C SER A 45 -11.63 -7.93 -1.21
N THR A 46 -12.72 -7.22 -1.50
CA THR A 46 -12.95 -5.85 -1.00
C THR A 46 -12.87 -5.75 0.54
N ARG A 47 -13.27 -6.79 1.28
CA ARG A 47 -13.09 -6.80 2.74
C ARG A 47 -11.61 -6.82 3.12
N ASP A 48 -10.81 -7.63 2.42
CA ASP A 48 -9.37 -7.71 2.64
C ASP A 48 -8.69 -6.35 2.39
N VAL A 49 -9.11 -5.63 1.34
CA VAL A 49 -8.64 -4.26 1.05
C VAL A 49 -8.87 -3.33 2.24
N ASN A 50 -10.06 -3.36 2.84
CA ASN A 50 -10.38 -2.51 3.99
C ASN A 50 -9.51 -2.87 5.21
N GLU A 51 -9.31 -4.16 5.48
CA GLU A 51 -8.45 -4.61 6.59
C GLU A 51 -6.98 -4.23 6.34
N PHE A 52 -6.49 -4.33 5.11
CA PHE A 52 -5.14 -3.87 4.77
C PHE A 52 -5.01 -2.36 4.93
N ALA A 53 -5.94 -1.57 4.41
CA ALA A 53 -5.92 -0.12 4.55
C ALA A 53 -5.87 0.28 6.04
N MET A 54 -6.75 -0.29 6.86
CA MET A 54 -6.77 -0.02 8.30
C MET A 54 -5.50 -0.47 9.02
N CYS A 55 -4.96 -1.64 8.67
CA CYS A 55 -3.74 -2.18 9.27
C CYS A 55 -2.54 -1.29 8.98
N PHE A 56 -2.32 -0.95 7.72
CA PHE A 56 -1.16 -0.15 7.31
C PHE A 56 -1.28 1.32 7.73
N GLN A 57 -2.49 1.89 7.77
CA GLN A 57 -2.69 3.21 8.37
C GLN A 57 -2.29 3.25 9.84
N ARG A 58 -2.51 2.18 10.61
CA ARG A 58 -2.04 2.08 12.01
C ARG A 58 -0.52 1.95 12.12
N LEU A 59 0.15 1.49 11.07
CA LEU A 59 1.61 1.46 10.96
C LEU A 59 2.20 2.78 10.46
N GLY A 60 1.38 3.81 10.23
CA GLY A 60 1.81 5.14 9.80
C GLY A 60 1.81 5.37 8.29
N TYR A 61 1.37 4.41 7.47
CA TYR A 61 1.27 4.59 6.02
C TYR A 61 0.02 5.40 5.65
N ASN A 62 0.21 6.42 4.82
CA ASN A 62 -0.87 7.26 4.32
C ASN A 62 -1.52 6.66 3.07
N ILE A 63 -2.47 5.73 3.26
CA ILE A 63 -3.25 5.15 2.16
C ILE A 63 -4.47 6.03 1.89
N GLN A 64 -4.57 6.57 0.67
CA GLN A 64 -5.74 7.30 0.18
C GLN A 64 -6.58 6.41 -0.74
N ASP A 65 -7.85 6.78 -0.97
CA ASP A 65 -8.71 6.09 -1.94
C ASP A 65 -8.10 6.07 -3.35
N SER A 66 -7.31 7.10 -3.70
CA SER A 66 -6.58 7.18 -4.96
C SER A 66 -5.44 6.16 -5.11
N ASP A 67 -5.06 5.48 -4.03
CA ASP A 67 -4.04 4.42 -4.02
C ASP A 67 -4.66 3.01 -4.11
N ILE A 68 -5.99 2.91 -4.16
CA ILE A 68 -6.73 1.66 -4.21
C ILE A 68 -7.40 1.53 -5.57
N TYR A 69 -7.05 0.47 -6.30
CA TYR A 69 -7.54 0.22 -7.65
C TYR A 69 -8.28 -1.12 -7.71
N SER A 70 -9.41 -1.16 -8.41
CA SER A 70 -10.21 -2.37 -8.56
C SER A 70 -10.27 -2.82 -10.02
N ASN A 71 -10.09 -4.13 -10.25
CA ASN A 71 -10.32 -4.80 -11.54
C ASN A 71 -9.57 -4.15 -12.72
N LEU A 72 -8.33 -3.72 -12.49
CA LEU A 72 -7.49 -3.17 -13.55
C LEU A 72 -7.16 -4.20 -14.62
N THR A 73 -7.12 -3.76 -15.88
CA THR A 73 -6.50 -4.54 -16.95
C THR A 73 -4.98 -4.63 -16.74
N ILE A 74 -4.31 -5.54 -17.44
CA ILE A 74 -2.84 -5.64 -17.44
C ILE A 74 -2.19 -4.28 -17.78
N GLY A 75 -2.78 -3.54 -18.72
CA GLY A 75 -2.32 -2.19 -19.07
C GLY A 75 -2.42 -1.22 -17.89
N GLY A 76 -3.57 -1.22 -17.21
CA GLY A 76 -3.79 -0.37 -16.03
C GLY A 76 -2.85 -0.70 -14.86
N VAL A 77 -2.54 -1.99 -14.64
CA VAL A 77 -1.55 -2.41 -13.63
C VAL A 77 -0.17 -1.83 -13.96
N LYS A 78 0.29 -1.98 -15.21
CA LYS A 78 1.59 -1.46 -15.65
C LYS A 78 1.67 0.07 -15.51
N GLU A 79 0.63 0.78 -15.93
CA GLU A 79 0.55 2.22 -15.80
C GLU A 79 0.61 2.67 -14.32
N THR A 80 -0.15 2.01 -13.46
CA THR A 80 -0.17 2.29 -12.02
C THR A 80 1.22 2.13 -11.39
N LEU A 81 1.91 1.02 -11.71
CA LEU A 81 3.27 0.77 -11.21
C LEU A 81 4.29 1.79 -11.75
N ASN A 82 4.18 2.16 -13.03
CA ASN A 82 5.06 3.16 -13.63
C ASN A 82 4.85 4.56 -13.03
N ASN A 83 3.61 4.95 -12.78
CA ASN A 83 3.27 6.22 -12.13
C ASN A 83 3.72 6.24 -10.66
N GLY A 84 3.63 5.10 -9.96
CA GLY A 84 4.17 4.93 -8.61
C GLY A 84 5.67 5.20 -8.55
N ASN A 85 6.45 4.68 -9.50
CA ASN A 85 7.90 4.88 -9.58
C ASN A 85 8.33 6.33 -9.86
N THR A 86 7.44 7.17 -10.39
CA THR A 86 7.78 8.54 -10.77
C THR A 86 7.72 9.51 -9.58
N GLN A 87 6.96 9.17 -8.52
CA GLN A 87 6.85 10.02 -7.32
C GLN A 87 7.99 9.82 -6.32
N THR A 88 8.74 8.72 -6.40
CA THR A 88 9.84 8.38 -5.48
C THR A 88 11.18 9.07 -5.81
N LYS A 89 11.26 9.85 -6.89
CA LYS A 89 12.41 10.72 -7.20
C LYS A 89 12.16 12.13 -6.67
N ARG A 90 12.39 12.34 -5.38
CA ARG A 90 12.55 13.68 -4.79
C ARG A 90 13.88 13.76 -4.07
#